data_AF-A0A3N9U1G2-F1
#
_entry.id   AF-A0A3N9U1G2-F1
#
_cell.length_a   1.000
_cell.length_b   1.000
_cell.length_c   1.000
_cell.angle_alpha   90.00
_cell.angle_beta   90.00
_cell.angle_gamma   90.00
#
_symmetry.space_group_name_H-M   'P 1'
#
loop_
_entity.id
_entity.type
_entity.pdbx_description
1 polymer ?
#
loop_
_entity_poly.entity_id
_entity_poly.type
_entity_poly.pdbx_seq_one_letter_code
_entity_poly.pdbx_strand_id
1 'polypeptide(L)'
;MINLNDEKVRYKDIKDLLKKNLIEDYEIFDNAQMSLQLASMVNYKSILFPLLKAITQKGIVEIGGYQGNHLRELDTLCSDLDVTLHSVDPAYQEFDDSDFVKVEFFKKTSIEYLKENKDSLQDVFIIDGDHNYETVIDELDVLFSSPNPKIIIMHDTSWPCNYVDTFYSINDMKNKKEVDISYMNLSKDRNEIDMPFFWPIHYDVKSFHNDSSSCKSGVYKAVKDTINDDWSYLNIASLFGLTIIYKNELNKNESFSDIIKHFSFFKPFLDLLELNRLMLISQTHKQGIIWEQDQEEIKNLLTQTHKQGIIWEKDQKEIKRLTDLLNSKNKNHENKY
;
A
#
# COMPACT_ATOMS: atom_id res chain seq x y z
N MET A 1 11.44 -13.46 13.54
CA MET A 1 10.63 -12.24 13.28
C MET A 1 9.79 -12.55 12.05
N ILE A 2 8.46 -12.42 12.12
CA ILE A 2 7.60 -12.68 10.96
C ILE A 2 7.83 -11.54 9.97
N ASN A 3 8.17 -11.85 8.72
CA ASN A 3 8.24 -10.85 7.66
C ASN A 3 6.82 -10.56 7.18
N LEU A 4 6.21 -9.48 7.66
CA LEU A 4 4.86 -9.07 7.27
C LEU A 4 4.78 -8.48 5.85
N ASN A 5 5.92 -8.33 5.17
CA ASN A 5 6.00 -7.92 3.78
C ASN A 5 6.08 -9.12 2.81
N ASP A 6 6.18 -10.35 3.32
CA ASP A 6 6.01 -11.56 2.50
C ASP A 6 4.54 -11.66 2.08
N GLU A 7 4.25 -11.67 0.78
CA GLU A 7 2.88 -11.79 0.26
C GLU A 7 2.15 -12.99 0.87
N LYS A 8 2.85 -14.11 1.07
CA LYS A 8 2.26 -15.32 1.67
C LYS A 8 1.85 -15.13 3.12
N VAL A 9 2.37 -14.11 3.80
CA VAL A 9 2.02 -13.75 5.18
C VAL A 9 0.98 -12.63 5.18
N ARG A 10 1.11 -11.63 4.29
CA ARG A 10 0.21 -10.48 4.17
C ARG A 10 -1.26 -10.87 3.99
N TYR A 11 -1.51 -11.94 3.25
CA TYR A 11 -2.86 -12.40 2.92
C TYR A 11 -3.40 -13.48 3.87
N LYS A 12 -2.67 -13.81 4.95
CA LYS A 12 -3.18 -14.73 5.98
C LYS A 12 -4.16 -14.04 6.92
N ASP A 13 -5.08 -14.83 7.44
CA ASP A 13 -5.96 -14.42 8.52
C ASP A 13 -5.13 -14.05 9.76
N ILE A 14 -5.38 -12.88 10.33
CA ILE A 14 -4.71 -12.38 11.54
C ILE A 14 -4.89 -13.34 12.73
N LYS A 15 -5.98 -14.12 12.75
CA LYS A 15 -6.24 -15.13 13.77
C LYS A 15 -5.22 -16.28 13.74
N ASP A 16 -4.61 -16.54 12.59
CA ASP A 16 -3.55 -17.55 12.45
C ASP A 16 -2.17 -17.02 12.88
N LEU A 17 -2.03 -15.70 13.02
CA LEU A 17 -0.75 -15.02 13.29
C LEU A 17 -0.59 -14.62 14.75
N LEU A 18 -1.69 -14.35 15.45
CA LEU A 18 -1.68 -13.86 16.82
C LEU A 18 -2.07 -14.94 17.84
N LYS A 19 -1.62 -14.76 19.09
CA LYS A 19 -2.02 -15.65 20.18
C LYS A 19 -3.51 -15.46 20.47
N LYS A 20 -4.23 -16.56 20.71
CA LYS A 20 -5.66 -16.56 21.02
C LYS A 20 -6.06 -15.56 22.10
N ASN A 21 -5.33 -15.52 23.21
CA ASN A 21 -5.62 -14.63 24.34
C ASN A 21 -5.44 -13.13 24.01
N LEU A 22 -4.72 -12.80 22.94
CA LEU A 22 -4.63 -11.42 22.45
C LEU A 22 -5.84 -11.08 21.58
N ILE A 23 -6.35 -12.04 20.81
CA ILE A 23 -7.47 -11.85 19.87
C ILE A 23 -8.81 -11.73 20.62
N GLU A 24 -8.97 -12.41 21.76
CA GLU A 24 -10.22 -12.46 22.53
C GLU A 24 -10.73 -11.08 22.98
N ASP A 25 -9.85 -10.07 23.07
CA ASP A 25 -10.21 -8.69 23.42
C ASP A 25 -10.62 -7.82 22.22
N TYR A 26 -10.57 -8.36 20.99
CA TYR A 26 -10.81 -7.61 19.75
C TYR A 26 -11.91 -8.24 18.89
N GLU A 27 -12.77 -7.40 18.31
CA GLU A 27 -13.77 -7.82 17.33
C GLU A 27 -13.12 -7.95 15.95
N ILE A 28 -12.56 -9.13 15.67
CA ILE A 28 -11.89 -9.45 14.41
C ILE A 28 -12.77 -10.40 13.60
N PHE A 29 -13.16 -9.96 12.39
CA PHE A 29 -13.91 -10.78 11.43
C PHE A 29 -13.01 -11.82 10.75
N ASP A 30 -13.60 -12.88 10.22
CA ASP A 30 -12.87 -13.93 9.49
C ASP A 30 -12.25 -13.37 8.20
N ASN A 31 -11.07 -13.86 7.83
CA ASN A 31 -10.26 -13.40 6.71
C ASN A 31 -9.70 -11.98 6.87
N ALA A 32 -9.75 -11.37 8.06
CA ALA A 32 -9.07 -10.11 8.32
C ALA A 32 -7.56 -10.28 8.10
N GLN A 33 -6.96 -9.44 7.26
CA GLN A 33 -5.59 -9.61 6.81
C GLN A 33 -4.64 -8.69 7.56
N MET A 34 -3.62 -9.28 8.19
CA MET A 34 -2.60 -8.47 8.84
C MET A 34 -1.57 -8.00 7.82
N SER A 35 -1.69 -6.74 7.41
CA SER A 35 -0.67 -6.03 6.66
C SER A 35 -0.20 -4.85 7.49
N LEU A 36 1.12 -4.65 7.60
CA LEU A 36 1.68 -3.42 8.16
C LEU A 36 1.10 -2.17 7.46
N GLN A 37 0.69 -2.33 6.20
CA GLN A 37 0.31 -1.23 5.34
C GLN A 37 -1.20 -1.07 5.15
N LEU A 38 -2.04 -1.96 5.70
CA LEU A 38 -3.50 -1.98 5.45
C LEU A 38 -3.92 -1.94 3.96
N ALA A 39 -3.02 -2.27 3.02
CA ALA A 39 -3.32 -2.27 1.59
C ALA A 39 -4.14 -3.49 1.14
N SER A 40 -5.15 -3.89 1.89
CA SER A 40 -6.09 -4.91 1.44
C SER A 40 -7.50 -4.41 1.67
N MET A 41 -8.30 -4.38 0.60
CA MET A 41 -9.70 -3.95 0.67
C MET A 41 -10.55 -4.79 1.61
N VAL A 42 -10.17 -6.06 1.83
CA VAL A 42 -10.82 -6.94 2.82
C VAL A 42 -10.87 -6.30 4.20
N ASN A 43 -9.86 -5.50 4.58
CA ASN A 43 -9.79 -4.88 5.89
C ASN A 43 -10.84 -3.77 6.11
N TYR A 44 -11.46 -3.25 5.05
CA TYR A 44 -12.53 -2.27 5.14
C TYR A 44 -13.94 -2.91 5.22
N LYS A 45 -14.03 -4.25 5.21
CA LYS A 45 -15.31 -5.00 5.26
C LYS A 45 -16.25 -4.53 6.37
N SER A 46 -15.73 -4.29 7.58
CA SER A 46 -16.53 -3.87 8.75
C SER A 46 -17.19 -2.49 8.57
N ILE A 47 -16.69 -1.67 7.65
CA ILE A 47 -17.25 -0.36 7.30
C ILE A 47 -18.12 -0.48 6.05
N LEU A 48 -17.58 -1.12 5.00
CA LEU A 48 -18.22 -1.19 3.69
C LEU A 48 -19.50 -2.02 3.72
N PHE A 49 -19.50 -3.19 4.35
CA PHE A 49 -20.63 -4.11 4.21
C PHE A 49 -21.90 -3.58 4.88
N PRO A 50 -21.85 -2.98 6.09
CA PRO A 50 -23.01 -2.29 6.66
C PRO A 50 -23.52 -1.15 5.77
N LEU A 51 -22.62 -0.34 5.18
CA LEU A 51 -23.00 0.75 4.28
C LEU A 51 -23.70 0.23 3.03
N LEU A 52 -23.16 -0.83 2.43
CA LEU A 52 -23.77 -1.48 1.28
C LEU A 52 -25.14 -2.01 1.70
N LYS A 53 -25.25 -2.88 2.70
CA LYS A 53 -26.55 -3.43 3.18
C LYS A 53 -27.61 -2.37 3.50
N ALA A 54 -27.22 -1.15 3.88
CA ALA A 54 -28.15 -0.06 4.17
C ALA A 54 -28.85 0.52 2.94
N ILE A 55 -28.33 0.30 1.73
CA ILE A 55 -28.90 0.83 0.49
C ILE A 55 -29.51 -0.28 -0.37
N THR A 56 -30.45 0.07 -1.24
CA THR A 56 -30.95 -0.86 -2.28
C THR A 56 -30.02 -0.80 -3.47
N GLN A 57 -29.38 -1.92 -3.81
CA GLN A 57 -28.49 -2.04 -4.97
C GLN A 57 -29.09 -2.95 -6.04
N LYS A 58 -28.85 -2.60 -7.29
CA LYS A 58 -29.04 -3.52 -8.43
C LYS A 58 -27.86 -4.48 -8.63
N GLY A 59 -26.67 -4.05 -8.23
CA GLY A 59 -25.43 -4.79 -8.41
C GLY A 59 -24.24 -3.99 -7.92
N ILE A 60 -23.09 -4.65 -7.87
CA ILE A 60 -21.81 -4.10 -7.42
C ILE A 60 -20.79 -4.30 -8.53
N VAL A 61 -19.93 -3.32 -8.75
CA VAL A 61 -18.76 -3.44 -9.61
C VAL A 61 -17.51 -3.27 -8.75
N GLU A 62 -16.57 -4.21 -8.84
CA GLU A 62 -15.21 -4.06 -8.33
C GLU A 62 -14.26 -3.87 -9.50
N ILE A 63 -13.48 -2.80 -9.48
CA ILE A 63 -12.40 -2.50 -10.42
C ILE A 63 -11.08 -2.72 -9.68
N GLY A 64 -10.27 -3.65 -10.16
CA GLY A 64 -9.03 -4.08 -9.50
C GLY A 64 -9.22 -5.31 -8.61
N GLY A 65 -9.52 -6.46 -9.23
CA GLY A 65 -9.77 -7.71 -8.51
C GLY A 65 -8.49 -8.49 -8.17
N TYR A 66 -7.39 -8.32 -8.93
CA TYR A 66 -6.08 -8.96 -8.78
C TYR A 66 -6.10 -10.45 -8.34
N GLN A 67 -5.98 -10.73 -7.04
CA GLN A 67 -5.96 -12.08 -6.42
C GLN A 67 -7.33 -12.59 -5.95
N GLY A 68 -8.36 -11.76 -6.02
CA GLY A 68 -9.74 -12.11 -5.65
C GLY A 68 -10.01 -12.18 -4.15
N ASN A 69 -9.12 -11.68 -3.28
CA ASN A 69 -9.33 -11.75 -1.82
C ASN A 69 -10.56 -10.95 -1.38
N HIS A 70 -10.68 -9.69 -1.81
CA HIS A 70 -11.86 -8.88 -1.52
C HIS A 70 -13.08 -9.34 -2.33
N LEU A 71 -12.85 -9.77 -3.57
CA LEU A 71 -13.88 -10.35 -4.43
C LEU A 71 -14.64 -11.50 -3.76
N ARG A 72 -13.98 -12.41 -3.04
CA ARG A 72 -14.65 -13.52 -2.32
C ARG A 72 -15.59 -13.04 -1.22
N GLU A 73 -15.18 -12.00 -0.50
CA GLU A 73 -16.01 -11.39 0.53
C GLU A 73 -17.22 -10.69 -0.10
N LEU A 74 -17.01 -9.99 -1.22
CA LEU A 74 -18.08 -9.35 -1.97
C LEU A 74 -19.03 -10.37 -2.62
N ASP A 75 -18.53 -11.51 -3.11
CA ASP A 75 -19.36 -12.58 -3.67
C ASP A 75 -20.30 -13.17 -2.61
N THR A 76 -19.80 -13.34 -1.40
CA THR A 76 -20.62 -13.73 -0.24
C THR A 76 -21.69 -12.68 0.05
N LEU A 77 -21.32 -11.40 0.08
CA LEU A 77 -22.29 -10.31 0.28
C LEU A 77 -23.34 -10.24 -0.83
N CYS A 78 -22.93 -10.38 -2.09
CA CYS A 78 -23.82 -10.38 -3.24
C CYS A 78 -24.75 -11.58 -3.25
N SER A 79 -24.30 -12.73 -2.74
CA SER A 79 -25.14 -13.91 -2.52
C SER A 79 -26.20 -13.65 -1.45
N ASP A 80 -25.83 -13.02 -0.33
CA ASP A 80 -26.76 -12.63 0.74
C ASP A 80 -27.82 -11.62 0.26
N LEU A 81 -27.42 -10.70 -0.63
CA LEU A 81 -28.26 -9.63 -1.15
C LEU A 81 -29.02 -10.01 -2.43
N ASP A 82 -28.73 -11.18 -3.00
CA ASP A 82 -29.21 -11.64 -4.30
C ASP A 82 -28.97 -10.63 -5.45
N VAL A 83 -27.76 -10.08 -5.52
CA VAL A 83 -27.33 -9.14 -6.58
C VAL A 83 -26.12 -9.69 -7.34
N THR A 84 -25.86 -9.16 -8.54
CA THR A 84 -24.68 -9.54 -9.34
C THR A 84 -23.46 -8.70 -8.96
N LEU A 85 -22.29 -9.33 -8.96
CA LEU A 85 -20.98 -8.70 -8.82
C LEU A 85 -20.26 -8.71 -10.16
N HIS A 86 -19.85 -7.56 -10.68
CA HIS A 86 -18.95 -7.50 -11.83
C HIS A 86 -17.53 -7.26 -11.32
N SER A 87 -16.60 -8.15 -11.64
CA SER A 87 -15.18 -7.93 -11.39
C SER A 87 -14.53 -7.44 -12.69
N VAL A 88 -13.81 -6.32 -12.64
CA VAL A 88 -13.17 -5.69 -13.79
C VAL A 88 -11.68 -5.55 -13.52
N ASP A 89 -10.86 -6.27 -14.28
CA ASP A 89 -9.40 -6.22 -14.14
C ASP A 89 -8.72 -6.69 -15.43
N PRO A 90 -7.76 -5.94 -16.01
CA PRO A 90 -7.04 -6.39 -17.20
C PRO A 90 -6.06 -7.55 -16.92
N ALA A 91 -5.67 -7.77 -15.65
CA ALA A 91 -4.52 -8.57 -15.24
C ALA A 91 -4.77 -9.40 -13.97
N TYR A 92 -5.90 -10.13 -13.91
CA TYR A 92 -6.13 -11.15 -12.87
C TYR A 92 -4.94 -12.11 -12.70
N GLN A 93 -4.60 -12.43 -11.45
CA GLN A 93 -3.76 -13.59 -11.14
C GLN A 93 -4.57 -14.89 -11.30
N GLU A 94 -3.88 -16.03 -11.32
CA GLU A 94 -4.54 -17.33 -11.42
C GLU A 94 -5.35 -17.63 -10.15
N PHE A 95 -6.67 -17.71 -10.29
CA PHE A 95 -7.60 -18.31 -9.34
C PHE A 95 -8.69 -19.08 -10.11
N ASP A 96 -9.43 -19.95 -9.44
CA ASP A 96 -10.50 -20.73 -10.06
C ASP A 96 -11.81 -19.92 -10.04
N ASP A 97 -12.30 -19.52 -11.21
CA ASP A 97 -13.57 -18.79 -11.36
C ASP A 97 -14.76 -19.57 -10.75
N SER A 98 -14.67 -20.90 -10.65
CA SER A 98 -15.72 -21.73 -10.04
C SER A 98 -15.84 -21.55 -8.52
N ASP A 99 -14.90 -20.87 -7.89
CA ASP A 99 -14.99 -20.45 -6.48
C ASP A 99 -16.05 -19.37 -6.26
N PHE A 100 -16.57 -18.75 -7.33
CA PHE A 100 -17.46 -17.58 -7.26
C PHE A 100 -18.86 -17.89 -7.80
N VAL A 101 -19.89 -17.42 -7.11
CA VAL A 101 -21.29 -17.76 -7.42
C VAL A 101 -22.02 -16.63 -8.14
N LYS A 102 -21.79 -15.38 -7.74
CA LYS A 102 -22.47 -14.17 -8.23
C LYS A 102 -21.56 -13.28 -9.08
N VAL A 103 -20.35 -13.73 -9.40
CA VAL A 103 -19.36 -12.92 -10.11
C VAL A 103 -19.40 -13.11 -11.62
N GLU A 104 -19.42 -11.99 -12.34
CA GLU A 104 -19.14 -11.91 -13.76
C GLU A 104 -17.77 -11.23 -13.97
N PHE A 105 -16.86 -11.91 -14.66
CA PHE A 105 -15.49 -11.44 -14.89
C PHE A 105 -15.35 -10.69 -16.21
N PHE A 106 -14.80 -9.48 -16.15
CA PHE A 106 -14.50 -8.62 -17.30
C PHE A 106 -13.01 -8.34 -17.35
N LYS A 107 -12.30 -9.00 -18.28
CA LYS A 107 -10.87 -8.78 -18.52
C LYS A 107 -10.61 -7.54 -19.36
N LYS A 108 -10.81 -6.36 -18.77
CA LYS A 108 -10.76 -5.05 -19.44
C LYS A 108 -10.17 -4.00 -18.51
N THR A 109 -9.70 -2.89 -19.09
CA THR A 109 -9.43 -1.69 -18.29
C THR A 109 -10.75 -1.11 -17.74
N SER A 110 -10.66 -0.34 -16.66
CA SER A 110 -11.80 0.35 -16.04
C SER A 110 -12.55 1.22 -17.05
N ILE A 111 -11.82 2.05 -17.81
CA ILE A 111 -12.38 2.98 -18.79
C ILE A 111 -13.10 2.27 -19.93
N GLU A 112 -12.56 1.16 -20.45
CA GLU A 112 -13.22 0.35 -21.48
C GLU A 112 -14.56 -0.19 -20.96
N TYR A 113 -14.55 -0.81 -19.78
CA TYR A 113 -15.75 -1.34 -19.16
C TYR A 113 -16.80 -0.24 -18.92
N LEU A 114 -16.41 0.90 -18.35
CA LEU A 114 -17.32 2.00 -18.04
C LEU A 114 -17.94 2.61 -19.31
N LYS A 115 -17.16 2.77 -20.38
CA LYS A 115 -17.67 3.32 -21.65
C LYS A 115 -18.63 2.39 -22.36
N GLU A 116 -18.34 1.09 -22.39
CA GLU A 116 -19.21 0.10 -23.02
C GLU A 116 -20.53 -0.10 -22.27
N ASN A 117 -20.51 0.02 -20.93
CA ASN A 117 -21.67 -0.23 -20.07
C ASN A 117 -22.34 1.05 -19.57
N LYS A 118 -22.04 2.22 -20.15
CA LYS A 118 -22.47 3.54 -19.65
C LYS A 118 -23.98 3.63 -19.36
N ASP A 119 -24.81 3.01 -20.19
CA ASP A 119 -26.27 3.06 -20.10
C ASP A 119 -26.85 2.02 -19.12
N SER A 120 -26.03 1.08 -18.63
CA SER A 120 -26.42 -0.03 -17.77
C SER A 120 -25.49 -0.20 -16.56
N LEU A 121 -24.85 0.89 -16.13
CA LEU A 121 -24.00 0.90 -14.93
C LEU A 121 -24.79 0.51 -13.68
N GLN A 122 -24.12 -0.17 -12.76
CA GLN A 122 -24.69 -0.60 -11.49
C GLN A 122 -24.80 0.57 -10.50
N ASP A 123 -25.34 0.30 -9.31
CA ASP A 123 -25.54 1.33 -8.28
C ASP A 123 -24.28 1.58 -7.42
N VAL A 124 -23.37 0.60 -7.36
CA VAL A 124 -22.18 0.62 -6.49
C VAL A 124 -20.93 0.32 -7.28
N PHE A 125 -19.91 1.15 -7.10
CA PHE A 125 -18.56 0.95 -7.64
C PHE A 125 -17.54 0.92 -6.51
N ILE A 126 -16.63 -0.05 -6.55
CA ILE A 126 -15.46 -0.17 -5.69
C ILE A 126 -14.25 -0.13 -6.62
N ILE A 127 -13.39 0.85 -6.42
CA ILE A 127 -12.28 1.19 -7.31
C ILE A 127 -10.99 1.05 -6.51
N ASP A 128 -10.25 -0.03 -6.75
CA ASP A 128 -9.00 -0.44 -6.10
C ASP A 128 -8.01 -1.00 -7.12
N GLY A 129 -7.68 -0.18 -8.12
CA GLY A 129 -6.61 -0.43 -9.08
C GLY A 129 -5.51 0.61 -8.92
N ASP A 130 -4.36 0.38 -9.58
CA ASP A 130 -3.28 1.38 -9.61
C ASP A 130 -3.73 2.61 -10.43
N HIS A 131 -4.37 3.55 -9.75
CA HIS A 131 -4.99 4.70 -10.38
C HIS A 131 -4.15 5.96 -10.17
N ASN A 132 -3.77 6.57 -11.29
CA ASN A 132 -3.25 7.93 -11.33
C ASN A 132 -4.39 8.93 -11.52
N TYR A 133 -4.10 10.21 -11.27
CA TYR A 133 -5.02 11.32 -11.39
C TYR A 133 -5.80 11.33 -12.71
N GLU A 134 -5.14 11.17 -13.87
CA GLU A 134 -5.83 11.21 -15.17
C GLU A 134 -6.88 10.10 -15.29
N THR A 135 -6.53 8.88 -14.89
CA THR A 135 -7.46 7.73 -14.94
C THR A 135 -8.67 7.94 -14.04
N VAL A 136 -8.46 8.42 -12.80
CA VAL A 136 -9.56 8.67 -11.86
C VAL A 136 -10.51 9.74 -12.36
N ILE A 137 -10.00 10.83 -12.94
CA ILE A 137 -10.84 11.87 -13.52
C ILE A 137 -11.75 11.26 -14.60
N ASP A 138 -11.19 10.50 -15.52
CA ASP A 138 -11.94 9.88 -16.62
C ASP A 138 -13.00 8.89 -16.10
N GLU A 139 -12.70 8.12 -15.05
CA GLU A 139 -13.65 7.21 -14.40
C GLU A 139 -14.81 7.97 -13.75
N LEU A 140 -14.48 8.96 -12.91
CA LEU A 140 -15.47 9.75 -12.19
C LEU A 140 -16.35 10.59 -13.14
N ASP A 141 -15.82 11.09 -14.24
CA ASP A 141 -16.59 11.80 -15.27
C ASP A 141 -17.68 10.90 -15.87
N VAL A 142 -17.36 9.62 -16.14
CA VAL A 142 -18.36 8.66 -16.64
C VAL A 142 -19.38 8.31 -15.54
N LEU A 143 -18.91 8.06 -14.32
CA LEU A 143 -19.77 7.65 -13.22
C LEU A 143 -20.73 8.78 -12.77
N PHE A 144 -20.25 10.02 -12.67
CA PHE A 144 -21.07 11.16 -12.27
C PHE A 144 -22.05 11.62 -13.35
N SER A 145 -21.75 11.36 -14.62
CA SER A 145 -22.67 11.65 -15.72
C SER A 145 -23.75 10.56 -15.89
N SER A 146 -23.65 9.44 -15.18
CA SER A 146 -24.66 8.38 -15.17
C SER A 146 -25.65 8.55 -14.01
N PRO A 147 -26.95 8.27 -14.22
CA PRO A 147 -27.95 8.38 -13.16
C PRO A 147 -27.94 7.20 -12.17
N ASN A 148 -27.30 6.07 -12.52
CA ASN A 148 -27.38 4.84 -11.71
C ASN A 148 -26.43 4.81 -10.51
N PRO A 149 -25.13 5.19 -10.64
CA PRO A 149 -24.21 5.11 -9.51
C PRO A 149 -24.72 5.95 -8.33
N LYS A 150 -24.77 5.33 -7.15
CA LYS A 150 -25.16 5.95 -5.88
C LYS A 150 -24.02 6.02 -4.89
N ILE A 151 -23.11 5.05 -4.95
CA ILE A 151 -21.91 4.95 -4.11
C ILE A 151 -20.72 4.59 -4.99
N ILE A 152 -19.62 5.32 -4.81
CA ILE A 152 -18.32 5.03 -5.39
C ILE A 152 -17.32 4.98 -4.23
N ILE A 153 -16.68 3.84 -4.03
CA ILE A 153 -15.68 3.61 -3.01
C ILE A 153 -14.32 3.61 -3.70
N MET A 154 -13.42 4.49 -3.29
CA MET A 154 -12.09 4.65 -3.89
C MET A 154 -11.00 4.33 -2.89
N HIS A 155 -10.15 3.36 -3.20
CA HIS A 155 -8.93 3.10 -2.46
C HIS A 155 -7.81 4.09 -2.87
N ASP A 156 -6.66 4.05 -2.19
CA ASP A 156 -5.49 4.90 -2.50
C ASP A 156 -5.77 6.42 -2.41
N THR A 157 -6.68 6.83 -1.54
CA THR A 157 -7.09 8.24 -1.35
C THR A 157 -6.45 8.95 -0.15
N SER A 158 -5.44 8.36 0.46
CA SER A 158 -4.68 8.90 1.58
C SER A 158 -3.18 8.76 1.31
N TRP A 159 -2.35 9.18 2.26
CA TRP A 159 -0.91 9.19 2.05
C TRP A 159 -0.38 7.78 1.70
N PRO A 160 0.54 7.65 0.73
CA PRO A 160 1.10 8.71 -0.12
C PRO A 160 0.25 9.04 -1.37
N CYS A 161 -0.68 8.16 -1.75
CA CYS A 161 -1.40 8.17 -3.02
C CYS A 161 -2.41 9.34 -3.18
N ASN A 162 -2.74 10.04 -2.10
CA ASN A 162 -3.63 11.20 -2.13
C ASN A 162 -3.15 12.33 -3.07
N TYR A 163 -1.84 12.50 -3.24
CA TYR A 163 -1.25 13.50 -4.14
C TYR A 163 -0.09 12.97 -4.99
N VAL A 164 0.07 11.66 -5.06
CA VAL A 164 1.13 10.99 -5.81
C VAL A 164 0.52 9.93 -6.71
N ASP A 165 0.84 9.99 -8.01
CA ASP A 165 0.43 8.98 -8.97
C ASP A 165 1.32 7.74 -8.93
N THR A 166 0.67 6.59 -9.07
CA THR A 166 1.28 5.26 -9.24
C THR A 166 1.01 4.72 -10.65
N PHE A 167 1.97 3.96 -11.20
CA PHE A 167 1.85 3.35 -12.53
C PHE A 167 2.33 1.89 -12.53
N TYR A 168 1.58 1.02 -13.20
CA TYR A 168 1.92 -0.40 -13.43
C TYR A 168 3.25 -0.57 -14.18
N SER A 169 3.53 0.30 -15.16
CA SER A 169 4.77 0.25 -15.94
C SER A 169 5.35 1.63 -16.15
N ILE A 170 6.68 1.72 -16.16
CA ILE A 170 7.40 2.95 -16.51
C ILE A 170 7.10 3.42 -17.94
N ASN A 171 6.57 2.52 -18.79
CA ASN A 171 6.16 2.85 -20.15
C ASN A 171 4.81 3.57 -20.19
N ASP A 172 3.97 3.41 -19.17
CA ASP A 172 2.66 4.06 -19.09
C ASP A 172 2.78 5.52 -18.64
N MET A 173 3.95 5.89 -18.11
CA MET A 173 4.29 7.25 -17.74
C MET A 173 4.49 8.12 -19.00
N LYS A 174 3.47 8.88 -19.38
CA LYS A 174 3.53 9.82 -20.52
C LYS A 174 4.64 10.87 -20.37
N ASN A 175 5.07 11.19 -19.15
CA ASN A 175 6.11 12.18 -18.87
C ASN A 175 7.02 11.71 -17.73
N LYS A 176 8.17 11.14 -18.05
CA LYS A 176 9.22 10.84 -17.05
C LYS A 176 9.79 12.16 -16.51
N LYS A 177 9.27 12.66 -15.39
CA LYS A 177 9.77 13.88 -14.74
C LYS A 177 10.35 13.55 -13.37
N GLU A 178 11.26 14.41 -12.92
CA GLU A 178 11.88 14.28 -11.60
C GLU A 178 10.84 14.39 -10.49
N VAL A 179 10.98 13.48 -9.54
CA VAL A 179 10.10 13.24 -8.41
C VAL A 179 10.47 14.21 -7.28
N ASP A 180 9.55 15.09 -6.85
CA ASP A 180 9.73 15.83 -5.59
C ASP A 180 9.36 14.91 -4.42
N ILE A 181 10.37 14.26 -3.86
CA ILE A 181 10.24 13.30 -2.76
C ILE A 181 9.95 13.96 -1.41
N SER A 182 9.94 15.29 -1.30
CA SER A 182 9.71 15.99 -0.03
C SER A 182 8.31 15.72 0.55
N TYR A 183 7.32 15.42 -0.30
CA TYR A 183 5.98 15.00 0.14
C TYR A 183 5.97 13.64 0.85
N MET A 184 6.97 12.80 0.59
CA MET A 184 7.14 11.51 1.24
C MET A 184 7.84 11.62 2.61
N ASN A 185 8.18 12.83 3.06
CA ASN A 185 8.77 13.09 4.37
C ASN A 185 7.64 13.38 5.37
N LEU A 186 7.45 12.49 6.35
CA LEU A 186 6.45 12.66 7.40
C LEU A 186 6.89 13.68 8.46
N SER A 187 8.21 13.88 8.62
CA SER A 187 8.79 14.80 9.59
C SER A 187 9.25 16.13 8.97
N LYS A 188 8.76 17.25 9.51
CA LYS A 188 9.18 18.63 9.12
C LYS A 188 10.68 18.90 9.26
N ASP A 189 11.33 18.24 10.22
CA ASP A 189 12.75 18.46 10.52
C ASP A 189 13.68 17.52 9.72
N ARG A 190 13.14 16.80 8.72
CA ARG A 190 13.86 15.76 8.00
C ARG A 190 13.71 15.93 6.49
N ASN A 191 14.84 15.78 5.80
CA ASN A 191 14.93 15.79 4.33
C ASN A 191 15.08 14.38 3.74
N GLU A 192 14.66 13.35 4.48
CA GLU A 192 14.80 11.94 4.08
C GLU A 192 13.42 11.33 3.86
N ILE A 193 13.32 10.47 2.84
CA ILE A 193 12.10 9.70 2.54
C ILE A 193 11.76 8.86 3.77
N ASP A 194 10.70 9.23 4.46
CA ASP A 194 10.19 8.53 5.63
C ASP A 194 9.35 7.30 5.23
N MET A 195 9.21 7.04 3.92
CA MET A 195 8.27 6.08 3.36
C MET A 195 8.72 4.64 3.56
N PRO A 196 7.99 3.87 4.40
CA PRO A 196 8.34 2.50 4.69
C PRO A 196 7.84 1.60 3.56
N PHE A 197 8.77 1.06 2.78
CA PHE A 197 8.55 -0.06 1.87
C PHE A 197 7.49 0.19 0.79
N PHE A 198 7.91 0.49 -0.43
CA PHE A 198 7.04 0.22 -1.57
C PHE A 198 7.57 -0.89 -2.45
N TRP A 199 6.58 -1.66 -2.92
CA TRP A 199 6.62 -2.43 -4.15
C TRP A 199 7.24 -1.64 -5.31
N PRO A 200 7.75 -2.30 -6.35
CA PRO A 200 8.38 -1.65 -7.50
C PRO A 200 7.31 -1.02 -8.41
N ILE A 201 6.54 -0.07 -7.88
CA ILE A 201 5.60 0.75 -8.61
C ILE A 201 6.34 2.03 -9.00
N HIS A 202 6.22 2.40 -10.28
CA HIS A 202 6.84 3.60 -10.80
C HIS A 202 5.96 4.81 -10.46
N TYR A 203 6.56 5.89 -9.95
CA TYR A 203 5.83 7.08 -9.53
C TYR A 203 6.03 8.22 -10.51
N ASP A 204 4.94 8.86 -10.95
CA ASP A 204 4.99 10.21 -11.53
C ASP A 204 4.54 11.17 -10.42
N VAL A 205 5.44 11.54 -9.52
CA VAL A 205 5.17 12.63 -8.57
C VAL A 205 5.28 13.93 -9.34
N LYS A 206 4.28 14.21 -10.18
CA LYS A 206 4.18 15.51 -10.83
C LYS A 206 3.90 16.54 -9.76
N SER A 207 4.96 17.25 -9.40
CA SER A 207 4.91 18.56 -8.77
C SER A 207 4.06 18.61 -7.51
N PHE A 208 4.51 17.95 -6.45
CA PHE A 208 4.22 18.48 -5.12
C PHE A 208 5.12 19.70 -4.88
N HIS A 209 4.93 20.77 -5.68
CA HIS A 209 5.41 22.07 -5.27
C HIS A 209 4.60 22.49 -4.04
N ASN A 210 5.14 23.35 -3.18
CA ASN A 210 4.56 23.85 -1.92
C ASN A 210 3.10 24.37 -2.00
N ASP A 211 2.47 24.36 -3.17
CA ASP A 211 1.07 24.65 -3.42
C ASP A 211 0.30 23.44 -3.99
N SER A 212 -0.25 22.62 -3.09
CA SER A 212 -1.12 21.47 -3.40
C SER A 212 -2.36 21.80 -4.24
N SER A 213 -2.73 23.08 -4.38
CA SER A 213 -3.90 23.48 -5.17
C SER A 213 -3.69 23.33 -6.68
N SER A 214 -2.45 23.47 -7.15
CA SER A 214 -2.06 23.38 -8.57
C SER A 214 -1.63 21.97 -9.01
N CYS A 215 -1.38 21.08 -8.05
CA CYS A 215 -0.96 19.71 -8.30
C CYS A 215 -2.10 18.91 -8.97
N LYS A 216 -1.80 18.24 -10.09
CA LYS A 216 -2.73 17.34 -10.79
C LYS A 216 -2.17 15.92 -10.74
N SER A 217 -2.04 15.41 -9.51
CA SER A 217 -1.47 14.10 -9.21
C SER A 217 -2.13 13.56 -7.95
N GLY A 218 -2.30 12.24 -7.88
CA GLY A 218 -2.93 11.49 -6.80
C GLY A 218 -4.44 11.33 -6.93
N VAL A 219 -4.93 10.21 -6.38
CA VAL A 219 -6.33 9.77 -6.47
C VAL A 219 -7.24 10.75 -5.71
N TYR A 220 -6.87 11.13 -4.49
CA TYR A 220 -7.71 12.01 -3.68
C TYR A 220 -7.82 13.42 -4.27
N LYS A 221 -6.74 13.91 -4.89
CA LYS A 221 -6.78 15.17 -5.64
C LYS A 221 -7.75 15.09 -6.81
N ALA A 222 -7.76 13.99 -7.56
CA ALA A 222 -8.75 13.78 -8.61
C ALA A 222 -10.18 13.77 -8.06
N VAL A 223 -10.45 13.06 -6.96
CA VAL A 223 -11.76 13.09 -6.28
C VAL A 223 -12.18 14.51 -5.94
N LYS A 224 -11.28 15.29 -5.32
CA LYS A 224 -11.57 16.68 -4.93
C LYS A 224 -11.84 17.61 -6.10
N ASP A 225 -11.22 17.37 -7.24
CA ASP A 225 -11.35 18.22 -8.43
C ASP A 225 -12.59 17.87 -9.26
N THR A 226 -13.13 16.65 -9.13
CA THR A 226 -14.33 16.20 -9.87
C THR A 226 -15.63 16.28 -9.08
N ILE A 227 -15.58 16.22 -7.74
CA ILE A 227 -16.80 16.22 -6.91
C ILE A 227 -17.66 17.47 -7.15
N ASN A 228 -18.97 17.29 -7.29
CA ASN A 228 -19.94 18.37 -7.49
C ASN A 228 -21.03 18.37 -6.39
N ASP A 229 -21.94 19.33 -6.44
CA ASP A 229 -22.96 19.56 -5.40
C ASP A 229 -23.99 18.42 -5.22
N ASP A 230 -24.07 17.46 -6.14
CA ASP A 230 -24.97 16.30 -6.02
C ASP A 230 -24.40 15.18 -5.14
N TRP A 231 -23.10 15.24 -4.86
CA TRP A 231 -22.35 14.18 -4.20
C TRP A 231 -21.69 14.70 -2.92
N SER A 232 -21.67 13.84 -1.91
CA SER A 232 -20.86 14.01 -0.70
C SER A 232 -19.75 12.97 -0.71
N TYR A 233 -18.73 13.19 0.12
CA TYR A 233 -17.67 12.20 0.31
C TYR A 233 -17.21 12.14 1.76
N LEU A 234 -16.68 10.98 2.13
CA LEU A 234 -16.08 10.69 3.43
C LEU A 234 -14.75 9.98 3.23
N ASN A 235 -13.67 10.57 3.74
CA ASN A 235 -12.33 9.99 3.65
C ASN A 235 -11.95 9.27 4.96
N ILE A 236 -11.43 8.06 4.83
CA ILE A 236 -10.87 7.22 5.88
C ILE A 236 -9.35 7.27 5.70
N ALA A 237 -8.69 8.03 6.57
CA ALA A 237 -7.32 8.46 6.38
C ALA A 237 -6.27 7.40 6.81
N SER A 238 -6.58 6.10 6.70
CA SER A 238 -5.60 5.02 6.86
C SER A 238 -4.45 5.14 5.84
N LEU A 239 -3.31 4.51 6.08
CA LEU A 239 -2.27 4.31 5.05
C LEU A 239 -2.92 3.79 3.77
N PHE A 240 -2.66 4.46 2.64
CA PHE A 240 -3.40 4.36 1.36
C PHE A 240 -4.84 4.85 1.41
N GLY A 241 -5.59 4.44 2.42
CA GLY A 241 -6.87 5.00 2.78
C GLY A 241 -7.98 4.73 1.79
N LEU A 242 -9.17 5.22 2.14
CA LEU A 242 -10.40 4.93 1.44
C LEU A 242 -11.30 6.16 1.40
N THR A 243 -11.89 6.48 0.27
CA THR A 243 -12.90 7.54 0.17
C THR A 243 -14.21 6.96 -0.32
N ILE A 244 -15.26 7.18 0.45
CA ILE A 244 -16.63 6.81 0.10
C ILE A 244 -17.28 8.06 -0.47
N ILE A 245 -17.59 8.06 -1.75
CA ILE A 245 -18.31 9.10 -2.48
C ILE A 245 -19.75 8.62 -2.65
N TYR A 246 -20.73 9.46 -2.36
CA TYR A 246 -22.12 9.03 -2.35
C TYR A 246 -23.10 10.14 -2.71
N LYS A 247 -24.22 9.79 -3.36
CA LYS A 247 -25.27 10.74 -3.71
C LYS A 247 -25.90 11.33 -2.46
N ASN A 248 -26.13 12.65 -2.46
CA ASN A 248 -26.70 13.37 -1.32
C ASN A 248 -28.09 12.88 -0.89
N GLU A 249 -28.84 12.26 -1.80
CA GLU A 249 -30.14 11.67 -1.49
C GLU A 249 -30.07 10.51 -0.50
N LEU A 250 -28.93 9.79 -0.43
CA LEU A 250 -28.75 8.68 0.51
C LEU A 250 -28.76 9.14 1.97
N ASN A 251 -28.53 10.44 2.24
CA ASN A 251 -28.66 11.01 3.58
C ASN A 251 -30.10 10.92 4.13
N LYS A 252 -31.10 10.69 3.28
CA LYS A 252 -32.49 10.46 3.71
C LYS A 252 -32.71 9.05 4.26
N ASN A 253 -31.82 8.11 3.97
CA ASN A 253 -31.85 6.77 4.54
C ASN A 253 -31.22 6.82 5.94
N GLU A 254 -32.02 6.53 6.97
CA GLU A 254 -31.61 6.63 8.37
C GLU A 254 -30.43 5.72 8.69
N SER A 255 -30.48 4.45 8.26
CA SER A 255 -29.40 3.49 8.47
C SER A 255 -28.09 3.92 7.82
N PHE A 256 -28.14 4.42 6.58
CA PHE A 256 -26.95 4.95 5.90
C PHE A 256 -26.40 6.19 6.62
N SER A 257 -27.28 7.15 6.91
CA SER A 257 -26.91 8.40 7.59
C SER A 257 -26.26 8.16 8.95
N ASP A 258 -26.77 7.21 9.71
CA ASP A 258 -26.26 6.90 11.04
C ASP A 258 -24.87 6.25 10.98
N ILE A 259 -24.60 5.38 10.00
CA ILE A 259 -23.25 4.83 9.80
C ILE A 259 -22.25 5.96 9.51
N ILE A 260 -22.60 6.88 8.61
CA ILE A 260 -21.75 8.03 8.26
C ILE A 260 -21.50 8.94 9.47
N LYS A 261 -22.52 9.21 10.29
CA LYS A 261 -22.38 10.00 11.53
C LYS A 261 -21.47 9.32 12.54
N HIS A 262 -21.65 8.02 12.79
CA HIS A 262 -20.81 7.28 13.73
C HIS A 262 -19.34 7.28 13.30
N PHE A 263 -19.08 7.06 12.01
CA PHE A 263 -17.71 7.16 11.52
C PHE A 263 -17.15 8.58 11.72
N SER A 264 -17.93 9.60 11.35
CA SER A 264 -17.52 11.01 11.50
C SER A 264 -17.20 11.38 12.95
N PHE A 265 -17.89 10.79 13.91
CA PHE A 265 -17.65 10.96 15.35
C PHE A 265 -16.28 10.40 15.78
N PHE A 266 -15.91 9.21 15.31
CA PHE A 266 -14.64 8.57 15.67
C PHE A 266 -13.46 9.03 14.81
N LYS A 267 -13.71 9.65 13.66
CA LYS A 267 -12.68 10.03 12.68
C LYS A 267 -11.47 10.75 13.29
N PRO A 268 -11.61 11.79 14.14
CA PRO A 268 -10.44 12.50 14.68
C PRO A 268 -9.52 11.60 15.52
N PHE A 269 -10.11 10.62 16.23
CA PHE A 269 -9.36 9.65 17.01
C PHE A 269 -8.65 8.63 16.11
N LEU A 270 -9.35 8.10 15.10
CA LEU A 270 -8.78 7.15 14.15
C LEU A 270 -7.65 7.77 13.32
N ASP A 271 -7.82 9.01 12.87
CA ASP A 271 -6.79 9.77 12.15
C ASP A 271 -5.52 9.93 13.02
N LEU A 272 -5.68 10.20 14.32
CA LEU A 272 -4.54 10.32 15.24
C LEU A 272 -3.84 8.97 15.47
N LEU A 273 -4.59 7.88 15.63
CA LEU A 273 -4.03 6.54 15.74
C LEU A 273 -3.24 6.16 14.48
N GLU A 274 -3.77 6.49 13.30
CA GLU A 274 -3.09 6.25 12.04
C GLU A 274 -1.79 7.06 11.93
N LEU A 275 -1.82 8.36 12.21
CA LEU A 275 -0.62 9.19 12.18
C LEU A 275 0.47 8.65 13.12
N ASN A 276 0.09 8.21 14.32
CA ASN A 276 1.01 7.54 15.24
C ASN A 276 1.58 6.24 14.63
N ARG A 277 0.74 5.45 13.94
CA ARG A 277 1.18 4.24 13.25
C ARG A 277 2.15 4.56 12.11
N LEU A 278 1.85 5.54 11.26
CA LEU A 278 2.72 5.98 10.17
C LEU A 278 4.09 6.41 10.69
N MET A 279 4.12 7.22 11.75
CA MET A 279 5.36 7.64 12.41
C MET A 279 6.16 6.44 12.94
N LEU A 280 5.50 5.48 13.59
CA LEU A 280 6.17 4.28 14.12
C LEU A 280 6.75 3.40 13.02
N ILE A 281 5.99 3.14 11.95
CA ILE A 281 6.44 2.31 10.83
C ILE A 281 7.63 2.98 10.14
N SER A 282 7.53 4.29 9.87
CA SER A 282 8.62 5.07 9.29
C SER A 282 9.91 4.99 10.11
N GLN A 283 9.82 5.21 11.43
CA GLN A 283 10.97 5.09 12.34
C GLN A 283 11.58 3.68 12.34
N THR A 284 10.73 2.65 12.36
CA THR A 284 11.18 1.25 12.36
C THR A 284 11.87 0.90 11.05
N HIS A 285 11.35 1.36 9.91
CA HIS A 285 11.96 1.16 8.60
C HIS A 285 13.35 1.80 8.52
N LYS A 286 13.48 3.05 8.98
CA LYS A 286 14.77 3.74 9.04
C LYS A 286 15.79 3.00 9.90
N GLN A 287 15.39 2.50 11.07
CA GLN A 287 16.26 1.68 11.91
C GLN A 287 16.70 0.40 11.19
N GLY A 288 15.81 -0.22 10.40
CA GLY A 288 16.14 -1.34 9.54
C GLY A 288 17.22 -1.00 8.50
N ILE A 289 17.08 0.12 7.79
CA ILE A 289 18.07 0.59 6.81
C ILE A 289 19.44 0.83 7.46
N ILE A 290 19.46 1.55 8.60
CA ILE A 290 20.71 1.80 9.34
C ILE A 290 21.35 0.48 9.76
N TRP A 291 20.54 -0.45 10.28
CA TRP A 291 21.04 -1.76 10.68
C TRP A 291 21.64 -2.55 9.50
N GLU A 292 21.00 -2.52 8.32
CA GLU A 292 21.52 -3.16 7.11
C GLU A 292 22.85 -2.55 6.66
N GLN A 293 22.96 -1.22 6.69
CA GLN A 293 24.21 -0.50 6.40
C GLN A 293 25.32 -0.88 7.39
N ASP A 294 25.01 -0.91 8.69
CA ASP A 294 25.96 -1.33 9.73
C ASP A 294 26.41 -2.80 9.51
N GLN A 295 25.50 -3.70 9.12
CA GLN A 295 25.87 -5.09 8.79
C GLN A 295 26.82 -5.18 7.59
N GLU A 296 26.60 -4.38 6.56
CA GLU A 296 27.48 -4.31 5.39
C GLU A 296 28.86 -3.76 5.76
N GLU A 297 28.91 -2.69 6.58
CA GLU A 297 30.15 -2.12 7.07
C GLU A 297 30.94 -3.13 7.93
N ILE A 298 30.28 -3.82 8.87
CA ILE A 298 30.89 -4.87 9.69
C ILE A 298 31.48 -5.97 8.80
N LYS A 299 30.76 -6.42 7.77
CA LYS A 299 31.25 -7.44 6.82
C LYS A 299 32.48 -6.96 6.06
N ASN A 300 32.50 -5.69 5.65
CA ASN A 300 33.64 -5.06 4.98
C ASN A 300 34.86 -4.97 5.91
N LEU A 301 34.66 -4.53 7.16
CA LEU A 301 35.72 -4.45 8.17
C LEU A 301 36.30 -5.83 8.50
N LEU A 302 35.46 -6.85 8.70
CA LEU A 302 35.92 -8.23 8.92
C LEU A 302 36.79 -8.74 7.76
N THR A 303 36.40 -8.43 6.53
CA THR A 303 37.18 -8.79 5.34
C THR A 303 38.54 -8.09 5.32
N GLN A 304 38.61 -6.82 5.72
CA GLN A 304 39.86 -6.06 5.83
C GLN A 304 40.75 -6.58 6.95
N THR A 305 40.21 -6.83 8.15
CA THR A 305 40.94 -7.39 9.29
C THR A 305 41.52 -8.75 8.96
N HIS A 306 40.78 -9.62 8.27
CA HIS A 306 41.30 -10.91 7.81
C HIS A 306 42.49 -10.76 6.85
N LYS A 307 42.41 -9.83 5.88
CA LYS A 307 43.54 -9.52 4.97
C LYS A 307 44.77 -9.01 5.73
N GLN A 308 44.57 -8.12 6.71
CA GLN A 308 45.66 -7.62 7.55
C GLN A 308 46.28 -8.72 8.41
N GLY A 309 45.48 -9.64 8.96
CA GLY A 309 45.96 -10.81 9.70
C GLY A 309 46.90 -11.68 8.86
N ILE A 310 46.55 -11.94 7.60
CA ILE A 310 47.41 -12.69 6.66
C ILE A 310 48.74 -11.96 6.42
N ILE A 311 48.71 -10.63 6.26
CA ILE A 311 49.92 -9.83 6.07
C ILE A 311 50.79 -9.90 7.33
N TRP A 312 50.19 -9.69 8.50
CA TRP A 312 50.89 -9.74 9.78
C TRP A 312 51.55 -11.10 10.02
N GLU A 313 50.88 -12.22 9.72
CA GLU A 313 51.47 -13.56 9.82
C GLU A 313 52.67 -13.75 8.88
N LYS A 314 52.64 -13.18 7.68
CA LYS A 314 53.78 -13.20 6.75
C LYS A 314 54.94 -12.39 7.30
N ASP A 315 54.67 -11.20 7.82
CA ASP A 315 55.69 -10.32 8.41
C ASP A 315 56.34 -10.98 9.63
N GLN A 316 55.56 -11.63 10.51
CA GLN A 316 56.10 -12.38 11.65
C GLN A 316 57.03 -13.52 11.22
N LYS A 317 56.68 -14.25 10.16
CA LYS A 317 57.54 -15.31 9.59
C LYS A 317 58.85 -14.75 9.04
N GLU A 318 58.81 -13.61 8.36
CA GLU A 318 60.02 -12.99 7.81
C GLU A 318 60.91 -12.39 8.90
N ILE A 319 60.33 -11.73 9.91
CA ILE A 319 61.09 -11.25 11.09
C ILE A 319 61.83 -12.41 11.74
N LYS A 320 61.15 -13.53 12.01
CA LYS A 320 61.77 -14.73 12.58
C LYS A 320 62.94 -15.24 11.72
N ARG A 321 62.74 -15.32 10.40
CA ARG A 321 63.79 -15.74 9.45
C ARG A 321 65.02 -14.83 9.52
N LEU A 322 64.81 -13.51 9.55
CA LEU A 322 65.89 -12.52 9.65
C LEU A 322 66.62 -12.60 11.00
N THR A 323 65.90 -12.81 12.11
CA THR A 323 66.48 -13.03 13.44
C THR A 323 67.34 -14.29 13.48
N ASP A 324 66.87 -15.41 12.92
CA ASP A 324 67.63 -16.66 12.84
C ASP A 324 68.92 -16.49 12.02
N LEU A 325 68.86 -15.78 10.89
CA LEU A 325 70.03 -15.44 10.07
C LEU A 325 71.04 -14.58 10.84
N LEU A 326 70.59 -13.55 11.55
CA LEU A 326 71.46 -12.67 12.34
C LEU A 326 72.19 -13.46 13.45
N ASN A 327 71.45 -14.30 14.18
CA ASN A 327 72.00 -15.14 15.25
C ASN A 327 73.04 -16.14 14.71
N SER A 328 72.80 -16.72 13.52
CA SER A 328 73.77 -17.62 12.88
C SER A 328 75.07 -16.91 12.49
N LYS A 329 74.99 -15.66 12.01
CA LYS A 329 76.17 -14.85 11.67
C LYS A 329 76.98 -14.47 12.91
N ASN A 330 76.32 -14.12 14.01
CA ASN A 330 77.00 -13.76 15.25
C ASN A 330 77.77 -14.95 15.85
N LYS A 331 77.19 -16.15 15.85
CA LYS A 331 77.91 -17.38 16.26
C LYS A 331 79.15 -17.69 15.42
N ASN A 332 79.10 -17.41 14.12
CA ASN A 332 80.25 -17.59 13.23
C ASN A 332 81.35 -16.53 13.46
N HIS A 333 81.02 -15.38 14.02
CA HIS A 333 82.00 -14.37 14.43
C HIS A 333 82.64 -14.67 15.78
N GLU A 334 81.91 -15.24 16.74
CA GLU A 334 82.45 -15.65 18.04
C GLU A 334 83.42 -16.84 17.94
N ASN A 335 83.24 -17.75 16.97
CA ASN A 335 84.16 -18.86 16.73
C ASN A 335 85.44 -18.49 15.95
N LYS A 336 85.62 -17.22 15.59
CA LYS A 336 86.78 -16.71 14.82
C LYS A 336 87.77 -15.88 15.65
N TYR A 337 87.50 -15.70 16.93
CA TYR A 337 88.40 -15.11 17.93
C TYR A 337 88.60 -16.12 19.05
#